data_AF-A0A0Q8DK76-F1
#
_entry.id   AF-A0A0Q8DK76-F1
#
_cell.length_a   1.000
_cell.length_b   1.000
_cell.length_c   1.000
_cell.angle_alpha   90.00
_cell.angle_beta   90.00
_cell.angle_gamma   90.00
#
_symmetry.space_group_name_H-M   'P 1'
#
loop_
_entity.id
_entity.type
_entity.pdbx_description
1 polymer ?
#
loop_
_entity_poly.entity_id
_entity_poly.type
_entity_poly.pdbx_seq_one_letter_code
_entity_poly.pdbx_strand_id
1 'polypeptide(L)'
;MAIEPIREEPTIGRLIKDAQTDFSTLMRKEIQLAKSELKVSVTAGGMGAVYLGAALFVLTLAIIMLSIAIAFLIHWNGDGLDLHWAFLIVFGFYLLVTVFLGWLGVRSFKKVKAPERAIEQGREIPRALKGQA
;
A
#
# COMPACT_ATOMS: atom_id res chain seq x y z
N MET A 1 69.79 9.76 -20.35
CA MET A 1 68.93 10.95 -20.23
C MET A 1 67.49 10.45 -20.17
N ALA A 2 66.94 10.28 -18.98
CA ALA A 2 65.53 9.90 -18.79
C ALA A 2 64.79 11.15 -18.33
N ILE A 3 63.83 11.59 -19.13
CA ILE A 3 62.98 12.74 -18.84
C ILE A 3 61.88 12.22 -17.91
N GLU A 4 61.93 12.58 -16.62
CA GLU A 4 60.81 12.31 -15.72
C GLU A 4 59.63 13.22 -16.09
N PRO A 5 58.40 12.69 -16.18
CA PRO A 5 57.23 13.52 -16.43
C PRO A 5 56.97 14.40 -15.20
N ILE A 6 56.97 15.72 -15.41
CA ILE A 6 56.63 16.73 -14.42
C ILE A 6 55.24 16.39 -13.84
N ARG A 7 55.18 16.04 -12.56
CA ARG A 7 53.92 15.86 -11.84
C ARG A 7 53.29 17.23 -11.64
N GLU A 8 52.30 17.56 -12.47
CA GLU A 8 51.46 18.74 -12.26
C GLU A 8 50.78 18.68 -10.89
N GLU A 9 51.12 19.60 -10.00
CA GLU A 9 50.42 19.78 -8.73
C GLU A 9 48.94 20.16 -9.00
N PRO A 10 47.97 19.63 -8.24
CA PRO A 10 46.56 19.95 -8.46
C PRO A 10 46.34 21.45 -8.26
N THR A 11 45.91 22.14 -9.32
CA THR A 11 45.51 23.55 -9.21
C THR A 11 44.20 23.64 -8.40
N ILE A 12 43.99 24.75 -7.68
CA ILE A 12 42.77 25.00 -6.89
C ILE A 12 41.50 24.84 -7.75
N GLY A 13 41.57 25.23 -9.02
CA GLY A 13 40.48 25.06 -9.98
C GLY A 13 40.17 23.58 -10.31
N ARG A 14 41.17 22.70 -10.28
CA ARG A 14 41.00 21.26 -10.47
C ARG A 14 40.33 20.62 -9.26
N LEU A 15 40.73 21.00 -8.04
CA LEU A 15 40.14 20.52 -6.78
C LEU A 15 38.64 20.87 -6.65
N ILE A 16 38.25 22.08 -7.02
CA ILE A 16 36.84 22.51 -7.00
C ILE A 16 36.02 21.72 -8.02
N LYS A 17 36.57 21.51 -9.22
CA LYS A 17 35.92 20.73 -10.28
C LYS A 17 35.75 19.26 -9.87
N ASP A 18 36.75 18.69 -9.22
CA ASP A 18 36.71 17.31 -8.71
C ASP A 18 35.68 17.19 -7.59
N ALA A 19 35.64 18.12 -6.64
CA ALA A 19 34.63 18.14 -5.57
C ALA A 19 33.18 18.28 -6.09
N GLN A 20 32.95 19.10 -7.11
CA GLN A 20 31.63 19.21 -7.76
C GLN A 20 31.23 17.90 -8.46
N THR A 21 32.21 17.24 -9.08
CA THR A 21 32.00 15.95 -9.76
C THR A 21 31.69 14.85 -8.75
N ASP A 22 32.37 14.83 -7.60
CA ASP A 22 32.10 13.88 -6.52
C ASP A 22 30.73 14.12 -5.90
N PHE A 23 30.35 15.37 -5.65
CA PHE A 23 29.02 15.71 -5.15
C PHE A 23 27.90 15.28 -6.12
N SER A 24 28.06 15.57 -7.42
CA SER A 24 27.13 15.12 -8.47
C SER A 24 27.03 13.59 -8.52
N THR A 25 28.16 12.91 -8.32
CA THR A 25 28.24 11.45 -8.26
C THR A 25 27.49 10.89 -7.06
N LEU A 26 27.65 11.47 -5.87
CA LEU A 26 26.93 11.08 -4.67
C LEU A 26 25.43 11.29 -4.81
N MET A 27 25.01 12.45 -5.30
CA MET A 27 23.58 12.74 -5.53
C MET A 27 22.95 11.74 -6.50
N ARG A 28 23.63 11.39 -7.60
CA ARG A 28 23.14 10.34 -8.51
C ARG A 28 23.04 8.98 -7.85
N LYS A 29 24.01 8.60 -7.01
CA LYS A 29 23.96 7.33 -6.26
C LYS A 29 22.76 7.29 -5.32
N GLU A 30 22.50 8.37 -4.59
CA GLU A 30 21.36 8.44 -3.67
C GLU A 30 20.02 8.37 -4.40
N ILE A 31 19.91 9.05 -5.54
CA ILE A 31 18.71 8.96 -6.40
C ILE A 31 18.55 7.54 -6.97
N GLN A 32 19.64 6.91 -7.41
CA GLN A 32 19.60 5.53 -7.92
C GLN A 32 19.18 4.54 -6.83
N LEU A 33 19.67 4.72 -5.61
CA LEU A 33 19.29 3.92 -4.44
C LEU A 33 17.82 4.14 -4.08
N ALA A 34 17.40 5.39 -3.92
CA ALA A 34 16.00 5.72 -3.65
C ALA A 34 15.08 5.15 -4.74
N LYS A 35 15.49 5.23 -6.02
CA LYS A 35 14.73 4.67 -7.14
C LYS A 35 14.68 3.14 -7.11
N SER A 36 15.75 2.46 -6.69
CA SER A 36 15.74 0.99 -6.57
C SER A 36 14.88 0.53 -5.40
N GLU A 37 14.95 1.21 -4.26
CA GLU A 37 14.13 0.93 -3.08
C GLU A 37 12.64 1.20 -3.35
N LEU A 38 12.32 2.34 -3.99
CA LEU A 38 10.97 2.64 -4.45
C LEU A 38 10.46 1.62 -5.47
N LYS A 39 11.30 1.16 -6.40
CA LYS A 39 10.89 0.13 -7.36
C LYS A 39 10.53 -1.16 -6.63
N VAL A 40 11.36 -1.60 -5.68
CA VAL A 40 11.11 -2.81 -4.89
C VAL A 40 9.82 -2.67 -4.08
N SER A 41 9.61 -1.53 -3.40
CA SER A 41 8.41 -1.29 -2.60
C SER A 41 7.14 -1.22 -3.45
N VAL A 42 7.19 -0.55 -4.62
CA VAL A 42 6.06 -0.50 -5.56
C VAL A 42 5.78 -1.88 -6.15
N THR A 43 6.79 -2.66 -6.51
CA THR A 43 6.56 -4.01 -7.03
C THR A 43 6.03 -4.96 -5.96
N ALA A 44 6.56 -4.91 -4.75
CA ALA A 44 6.10 -5.75 -3.65
C ALA A 44 4.68 -5.35 -3.22
N GLY A 45 4.40 -4.05 -3.10
CA GLY A 45 3.06 -3.53 -2.82
C GLY A 45 2.07 -3.86 -3.94
N GLY A 46 2.49 -3.73 -5.20
CA GLY A 46 1.68 -4.06 -6.37
C GLY A 46 1.36 -5.56 -6.44
N MET A 47 2.35 -6.42 -6.25
CA MET A 47 2.13 -7.87 -6.20
C MET A 47 1.27 -8.28 -5.00
N GLY A 48 1.47 -7.64 -3.83
CA GLY A 48 0.60 -7.83 -2.68
C GLY A 48 -0.85 -7.49 -2.97
N ALA A 49 -1.11 -6.36 -3.65
CA ALA A 49 -2.45 -5.98 -4.08
C ALA A 49 -3.06 -6.97 -5.08
N VAL A 50 -2.26 -7.49 -6.03
CA VAL A 50 -2.70 -8.53 -6.98
C VAL A 50 -3.09 -9.81 -6.23
N TYR A 51 -2.25 -10.29 -5.31
CA TYR A 51 -2.55 -11.49 -4.54
C TYR A 51 -3.78 -11.34 -3.65
N LEU A 52 -3.91 -10.21 -2.95
CA LEU A 52 -5.11 -9.91 -2.16
C LEU A 52 -6.35 -9.79 -3.04
N GLY A 53 -6.26 -9.14 -4.20
CA GLY A 53 -7.34 -9.05 -5.17
C GLY A 53 -7.78 -10.44 -5.67
N ALA A 54 -6.82 -11.29 -6.05
CA ALA A 54 -7.08 -12.66 -6.47
C ALA A 54 -7.70 -13.50 -5.34
N ALA A 55 -7.17 -13.39 -4.12
CA ALA A 55 -7.70 -14.08 -2.95
C ALA A 55 -9.15 -13.66 -2.65
N LEU A 56 -9.46 -12.36 -2.67
CA LEU A 56 -10.82 -11.86 -2.48
C LEU A 56 -11.77 -12.31 -3.59
N PHE A 57 -11.30 -12.37 -4.84
CA PHE A 57 -12.08 -12.89 -5.96
C PHE A 57 -12.42 -14.37 -5.75
N VAL A 58 -11.42 -15.21 -5.47
CA VAL A 58 -11.63 -16.64 -5.21
C VAL A 58 -12.51 -16.87 -3.99
N LEU A 59 -12.31 -16.10 -2.91
CA LEU A 59 -13.15 -16.16 -1.72
C LEU A 59 -14.62 -15.82 -2.04
N THR A 60 -14.85 -14.83 -2.89
CA THR A 60 -16.22 -14.47 -3.33
C THR A 60 -16.86 -15.64 -4.08
N LEU A 61 -16.14 -16.29 -5.00
CA LEU A 61 -16.64 -17.48 -5.70
C LEU A 61 -16.92 -18.64 -4.73
N ALA A 62 -16.02 -18.86 -3.76
CA ALA A 62 -16.18 -19.88 -2.73
C ALA A 62 -17.42 -19.63 -1.85
N ILE A 63 -17.68 -18.38 -1.46
CA ILE A 63 -18.89 -18.01 -0.70
C ILE A 63 -20.15 -18.30 -1.51
N ILE A 64 -20.17 -18.02 -2.83
CA ILE A 64 -21.32 -18.35 -3.68
C ILE A 64 -21.57 -19.86 -3.70
N MET A 65 -20.53 -20.67 -3.91
CA MET A 65 -20.65 -22.13 -3.89
C MET A 65 -21.09 -22.66 -2.52
N LEU A 66 -20.52 -22.11 -1.44
CA LEU A 66 -20.91 -22.44 -0.07
C LEU A 66 -22.37 -22.12 0.20
N SER A 67 -22.87 -20.99 -0.31
CA SER A 67 -24.27 -20.57 -0.15
C SER A 67 -25.23 -21.58 -0.78
N ILE A 68 -24.90 -22.04 -1.99
CA ILE A 68 -25.67 -23.07 -2.69
C ILE A 68 -25.59 -24.40 -1.92
N ALA A 69 -24.41 -24.79 -1.47
CA ALA A 69 -24.23 -26.02 -0.70
C ALA A 69 -25.06 -26.03 0.60
N ILE A 70 -25.05 -24.92 1.36
CA ILE A 70 -25.87 -24.79 2.58
C ILE A 70 -27.36 -24.86 2.24
N ALA A 71 -27.81 -24.18 1.17
CA ALA A 71 -29.22 -24.23 0.79
C ALA A 71 -29.68 -25.66 0.45
N PHE A 72 -28.87 -26.41 -0.31
CA PHE A 72 -29.15 -27.83 -0.58
C PHE A 72 -29.08 -28.71 0.66
N LEU A 73 -28.22 -28.38 1.62
CA LEU A 73 -28.14 -29.10 2.89
C LEU A 73 -29.38 -28.86 3.76
N ILE A 74 -29.95 -27.65 3.76
CA ILE A 74 -31.22 -27.34 4.45
C ILE A 74 -32.41 -28.05 3.77
N HIS A 75 -32.37 -28.18 2.45
CA HIS A 75 -33.40 -28.84 1.66
C HIS A 75 -33.39 -30.39 1.76
N TRP A 76 -32.41 -30.99 2.45
CA TRP A 76 -32.06 -32.40 2.33
C TRP A 76 -33.23 -33.41 2.31
N ASN A 77 -33.35 -34.10 1.17
CA ASN A 77 -34.02 -35.37 0.87
C ASN A 77 -35.15 -35.85 1.81
N GLY A 78 -36.31 -35.18 1.75
CA GLY A 78 -37.61 -35.70 2.22
C GLY A 78 -38.21 -34.97 3.43
N ASP A 79 -37.37 -34.54 4.37
CA ASP A 79 -37.79 -33.83 5.60
C ASP A 79 -37.28 -32.38 5.65
N GLY A 80 -36.54 -31.96 4.63
CA GLY A 80 -35.96 -30.62 4.51
C GLY A 80 -36.97 -29.54 4.11
N LEU A 81 -36.53 -28.29 4.24
CA LEU A 81 -37.32 -27.12 3.85
C LEU A 81 -37.38 -26.98 2.32
N ASP A 82 -38.44 -26.39 1.77
CA ASP A 82 -38.46 -26.05 0.35
C ASP A 82 -37.25 -25.17 -0.02
N LEU A 83 -36.72 -25.39 -1.22
CA LEU A 83 -35.47 -24.78 -1.66
C LEU A 83 -35.48 -23.25 -1.60
N HIS A 84 -36.62 -22.61 -1.87
CA HIS A 84 -36.76 -21.16 -1.78
C HIS A 84 -36.60 -20.63 -0.34
N TRP A 85 -37.15 -21.34 0.66
CA TRP A 85 -36.96 -20.98 2.06
C TRP A 85 -35.53 -21.21 2.53
N ALA A 86 -34.88 -22.28 2.05
CA ALA A 86 -33.48 -22.54 2.34
C ALA A 86 -32.58 -21.37 1.87
N PHE A 87 -32.77 -20.88 0.64
CA PHE A 87 -32.04 -19.72 0.14
C PHE A 87 -32.35 -18.43 0.91
N LEU A 88 -33.60 -18.21 1.34
CA LEU A 88 -33.95 -17.05 2.16
C LEU A 88 -33.27 -17.07 3.54
N ILE A 89 -33.14 -18.24 4.16
CA ILE A 89 -32.42 -18.40 5.42
C ILE A 89 -30.94 -18.05 5.26
N VAL A 90 -30.29 -18.60 4.22
CA VAL A 90 -28.88 -18.32 3.93
C VAL A 90 -28.66 -16.82 3.64
N PHE A 91 -29.56 -16.21 2.87
CA PHE A 91 -29.53 -14.77 2.61
C PHE A 91 -29.71 -13.94 3.89
N GLY A 92 -30.69 -14.29 4.73
CA GLY A 92 -30.93 -13.64 6.01
C GLY A 92 -29.73 -13.73 6.94
N PHE A 93 -29.05 -14.88 6.97
CA PHE A 93 -27.80 -15.05 7.70
C PHE A 93 -26.70 -14.08 7.22
N TYR A 94 -26.46 -13.97 5.91
CA TYR A 94 -25.48 -13.01 5.40
C TYR A 94 -25.86 -11.55 5.65
N LEU A 95 -27.15 -11.21 5.62
CA LEU A 95 -27.61 -9.88 6.03
C LEU A 95 -27.25 -9.58 7.48
N LEU A 96 -27.49 -10.52 8.40
CA LEU A 96 -27.13 -10.37 9.80
C LEU A 96 -25.62 -10.19 9.99
N VAL A 97 -24.81 -11.02 9.33
CA VAL A 97 -23.35 -10.91 9.35
C VAL A 97 -22.89 -9.55 8.81
N THR A 98 -23.49 -9.10 7.71
CA THR A 98 -23.17 -7.80 7.08
C THR A 98 -23.48 -6.63 8.00
N VAL A 99 -24.66 -6.62 8.62
CA VAL A 99 -25.05 -5.57 9.58
C VAL A 99 -24.10 -5.58 10.79
N PHE A 100 -23.76 -6.75 11.31
CA PHE A 100 -22.85 -6.89 12.44
C PHE A 100 -21.43 -6.39 12.12
N LEU A 101 -20.86 -6.80 11.00
CA LEU A 101 -19.54 -6.34 10.55
C LEU A 101 -19.54 -4.85 10.24
N GLY A 102 -20.59 -4.33 9.59
CA GLY A 102 -20.75 -2.90 9.33
C GLY A 102 -20.79 -2.08 10.62
N TRP A 103 -21.52 -2.56 11.63
CA TRP A 103 -21.55 -1.94 12.95
C TRP A 103 -20.18 -1.93 13.64
N LEU A 104 -19.46 -3.06 13.61
CA LEU A 104 -18.09 -3.15 14.13
C LEU A 104 -17.12 -2.20 13.39
N GLY A 105 -17.23 -2.12 12.07
CA GLY A 105 -16.44 -1.22 11.24
C GLY A 105 -16.65 0.24 11.63
N VAL A 106 -17.92 0.69 11.68
CA VAL A 106 -18.26 2.06 12.10
C VAL A 106 -17.74 2.36 13.51
N ARG A 107 -17.85 1.41 14.44
CA ARG A 107 -17.35 1.57 15.81
C ARG A 107 -15.82 1.68 15.85
N SER A 108 -15.11 0.93 15.02
CA SER A 108 -13.65 0.99 14.91
C SER A 108 -13.19 2.32 14.31
N PHE A 109 -13.82 2.80 13.24
CA PHE A 109 -13.49 4.09 12.65
C PHE A 109 -13.74 5.27 13.60
N LYS A 110 -14.83 5.22 14.38
CA LYS A 110 -15.13 6.24 15.39
C LYS A 110 -14.07 6.35 16.50
N LYS A 111 -13.25 5.31 16.72
CA LYS A 111 -12.17 5.32 17.70
C LYS A 111 -10.87 5.95 17.16
N VAL A 112 -10.70 5.98 15.84
CA VAL A 112 -9.50 6.54 15.21
C VAL A 112 -9.69 8.05 15.09
N LYS A 113 -9.07 8.82 15.99
CA LYS A 113 -8.97 10.28 15.84
C LYS A 113 -8.02 10.59 14.69
N ALA A 114 -8.34 11.62 13.91
CA ALA A 114 -7.43 12.11 12.88
C ALA A 114 -6.07 12.49 13.50
N PRO A 115 -4.95 12.33 12.78
CA PRO A 115 -3.63 12.67 13.30
C PRO A 115 -3.47 14.20 13.37
N GLU A 116 -4.01 14.81 14.43
CA GLU A 116 -4.08 16.26 14.65
C GLU A 116 -2.70 16.93 14.50
N ARG A 117 -1.66 16.36 15.11
CA ARG A 117 -0.28 16.89 15.04
C ARG A 117 0.30 16.89 13.63
N ALA A 118 0.04 15.85 12.84
CA ALA A 118 0.54 15.76 11.45
C ALA A 118 -0.19 16.77 10.54
N ILE A 119 -1.49 16.96 10.78
CA ILE A 119 -2.30 17.97 10.07
C ILE A 119 -1.81 19.39 10.42
N GLU A 120 -1.50 19.64 11.70
CA GLU A 120 -0.99 20.93 12.17
C GLU A 120 0.38 21.24 11.57
N GLN A 121 1.33 20.31 11.62
CA GLN A 121 2.64 20.45 10.97
C GLN A 121 2.52 20.69 9.47
N GLY A 122 1.64 19.97 8.77
CA GLY A 122 1.39 20.17 7.34
C GLY A 122 0.82 21.56 7.00
N ARG A 123 0.08 22.19 7.93
CA ARG A 123 -0.46 23.56 7.77
C ARG A 123 0.59 24.64 8.02
N GLU A 124 1.64 24.36 8.78
CA GLU A 124 2.74 25.29 9.03
C GLU A 124 3.71 25.40 7.84
N ILE A 125 3.88 24.33 7.06
CA ILE A 125 4.74 24.30 5.87
C ILE A 125 4.43 25.46 4.88
N PRO A 126 3.17 25.66 4.44
CA PRO A 126 2.85 26.78 3.54
C PRO A 126 2.94 28.15 4.22
N ARG A 127 2.82 28.24 5.55
CA ARG A 127 2.98 29.51 6.29
C ARG A 127 4.45 29.92 6.38
N ALA A 128 5.35 28.97 6.59
CA ALA A 128 6.80 29.21 6.57
C ALA A 128 7.30 29.63 5.16
N LEU A 129 6.69 29.09 4.10
CA LEU A 129 7.00 29.46 2.71
C LEU A 129 6.38 30.79 2.24
N LYS A 130 5.32 31.30 2.90
CA LYS A 130 4.67 32.58 2.57
C LYS A 130 5.18 33.79 3.39
N GLY A 131 6.11 33.58 4.32
CA GLY A 131 6.60 34.62 5.25
C GLY A 131 7.98 35.22 4.93
N GLN A 132 8.51 35.02 3.73
CA GLN A 132 9.72 35.70 3.24
C GLN A 132 9.44 36.27 1.84
N ALA A 133 8.73 37.39 1.80
CA ALA A 133 8.68 38.31 0.67
C ALA A 133 8.59 39.73 1.22
#